data_AF-X6DHE3-F1
#
_entry.id   AF-X6DHE3-F1
#
_cell.length_a   1.000
_cell.length_b   1.000
_cell.length_c   1.000
_cell.angle_alpha   90.00
_cell.angle_beta   90.00
_cell.angle_gamma   90.00
#
_symmetry.space_group_name_H-M   'P 1'
#
loop_
_entity.id
_entity.type
_entity.pdbx_description
1 polymer ?
#
loop_
_entity_poly.entity_id
_entity_poly.type
_entity_poly.pdbx_seq_one_letter_code
_entity_poly.pdbx_strand_id
1 'polypeptide(L)' 'MPKSVYDRGLLKPDDIARLQRVFDEACRRREAHPESTEARELALTLLALHNAGMVDEDMLMEAVGFRRLEPKSA' A
#
# COMPACT_ATOMS: atom_id res chain seq x y z
N MET A 1 -3.86 2.02 -31.26
CA MET A 1 -4.36 2.62 -30.01
C MET A 1 -3.17 3.15 -29.23
N PRO A 2 -3.14 4.42 -28.82
CA PRO A 2 -2.09 4.89 -27.92
C PRO A 2 -2.24 4.15 -26.59
N LYS A 3 -1.17 3.46 -26.14
CA LYS A 3 -1.13 2.87 -24.80
C LYS A 3 -1.29 4.00 -23.79
N SER A 4 -2.15 3.77 -22.81
CA SER A 4 -2.38 4.71 -21.74
C SER A 4 -1.03 4.98 -21.03
N VAL A 5 -0.74 6.23 -20.66
CA VAL A 5 0.50 6.56 -19.92
C VAL A 5 0.64 5.71 -18.65
N TYR A 6 -0.50 5.25 -18.11
CA TYR A 6 -0.60 4.39 -16.94
C TYR A 6 -0.19 2.92 -17.19
N ASP A 7 -0.09 2.45 -18.44
CA ASP A 7 0.43 1.12 -18.77
C ASP A 7 1.95 0.98 -18.54
N ARG A 8 2.64 2.08 -18.20
CA ARG A 8 4.10 2.12 -17.96
C ARG A 8 4.49 2.00 -16.48
N GLY A 9 3.61 1.49 -15.63
CA GLY A 9 3.87 1.40 -14.18
C GLY A 9 3.66 2.74 -13.45
N LEU A 10 2.87 3.63 -14.03
CA LEU A 10 2.42 4.87 -13.39
C LEU A 10 1.03 4.63 -12.81
N LEU A 11 0.89 4.82 -11.50
CA LEU A 11 -0.40 4.72 -10.81
C LEU A 11 -1.39 5.74 -11.39
N LYS A 12 -2.64 5.32 -11.61
CA LYS A 12 -3.71 6.28 -11.93
C LYS A 12 -4.06 7.08 -10.67
N PRO A 13 -4.59 8.30 -10.80
CA PRO A 13 -5.06 9.07 -9.66
C PRO A 13 -6.00 8.28 -8.73
N ASP A 14 -6.91 7.47 -9.30
CA ASP A 14 -7.82 6.63 -8.53
C ASP A 14 -7.12 5.51 -7.77
N ASP A 15 -6.02 4.98 -8.33
CA ASP A 15 -5.18 3.97 -7.67
C ASP A 15 -4.45 4.60 -6.49
N ILE A 16 -3.89 5.80 -6.67
CA ILE A 16 -3.23 6.56 -5.59
C ILE A 16 -4.23 6.85 -4.47
N ALA A 17 -5.42 7.34 -4.81
CA ALA A 17 -6.45 7.65 -3.82
C ALA A 17 -6.87 6.43 -3.01
N ARG A 18 -6.99 5.26 -3.66
CA ARG A 18 -7.29 3.99 -2.99
C ARG A 18 -6.15 3.53 -2.08
N LEU A 19 -4.91 3.54 -2.58
CA LEU A 19 -3.74 3.16 -1.80
C LEU A 19 -3.54 4.07 -0.58
N GLN A 20 -3.81 5.38 -0.73
CA GLN A 20 -3.76 6.34 0.37
C GLN A 20 -4.81 6.02 1.45
N ARG A 21 -6.06 5.73 1.07
CA ARG A 21 -7.10 5.32 2.04
C ARG A 21 -6.69 4.08 2.83
N VAL A 22 -6.14 3.07 2.13
CA VAL A 22 -5.69 1.85 2.79
C VAL A 22 -4.53 2.14 3.75
N PHE A 23 -3.57 2.94 3.31
CA PHE A 23 -2.43 3.34 4.11
C PHE A 23 -2.83 4.12 5.38
N ASP A 24 -3.71 5.12 5.24
CA ASP A 24 -4.16 5.96 6.35
C ASP A 24 -4.91 5.14 7.41
N GLU A 25 -5.78 4.23 6.97
CA GLU A 25 -6.50 3.31 7.85
C GLU A 25 -5.56 2.31 8.53
N ALA A 26 -4.59 1.75 7.80
CA ALA A 26 -3.59 0.86 8.37
C ALA A 26 -2.71 1.55 9.43
N CYS A 27 -2.28 2.79 9.15
CA CYS A 27 -1.55 3.61 10.13
C CYS A 27 -2.39 3.87 11.37
N ARG A 28 -3.68 4.21 11.20
CA ARG A 28 -4.60 4.46 12.32
C ARG A 28 -4.80 3.22 13.18
N ARG A 29 -5.02 2.05 12.58
CA ARG A 29 -5.21 0.78 13.30
C ARG A 29 -3.99 0.33 14.10
N ARG A 30 -2.80 0.73 13.63
CA ARG A 30 -1.51 0.40 14.26
C ARG A 30 -0.99 1.49 15.18
N GLU A 31 -1.71 2.61 15.29
CA GLU A 31 -1.25 3.81 16.00
C GLU A 31 0.12 4.30 15.51
N ALA A 32 0.42 4.06 14.23
CA ALA A 32 1.70 4.42 13.60
C ALA A 32 1.65 5.84 13.04
N HIS A 33 2.70 6.63 13.31
CA HIS A 33 2.84 7.95 12.71
C HIS A 33 3.15 7.81 11.20
N PRO A 34 2.52 8.58 10.30
CA PRO A 34 2.72 8.43 8.84
C PRO A 34 4.17 8.59 8.36
N GLU A 35 4.98 9.34 9.10
CA GLU A 35 6.41 9.56 8.80
C GLU A 35 7.34 8.55 9.49
N SER A 36 6.79 7.59 10.23
CA SER A 36 7.58 6.56 10.92
C SER A 36 8.17 5.55 9.93
N THR A 37 9.23 4.85 10.36
CA THR A 37 9.80 3.73 9.61
C THR A 37 8.75 2.64 9.35
N GLU A 38 7.89 2.35 10.32
CA GLU A 38 6.82 1.36 10.16
C GLU A 38 5.83 1.78 9.07
N ALA A 39 5.38 3.04 9.08
CA ALA A 39 4.51 3.56 8.04
C ALA A 39 5.17 3.49 6.65
N ARG A 40 6.46 3.82 6.55
CA ARG A 40 7.20 3.65 5.30
C ARG A 40 7.19 2.20 4.81
N GLU A 41 7.39 1.22 5.69
CA GLU A 41 7.34 -0.20 5.33
C GLU A 41 5.94 -0.64 4.88
N LEU A 42 4.89 -0.14 5.53
CA LEU A 42 3.50 -0.36 5.11
C LEU A 42 3.23 0.19 3.71
N ALA A 43 3.67 1.42 3.43
CA ALA A 43 3.51 2.04 2.11
C ALA A 43 4.25 1.24 1.03
N LEU A 44 5.47 0.78 1.29
CA LEU A 44 6.23 -0.05 0.35
C LEU A 44 5.55 -1.41 0.10
N THR A 45 4.99 -2.02 1.14
CA THR A 45 4.25 -3.28 1.04
C THR A 45 2.98 -3.10 0.20
N LEU A 46 2.23 -2.02 0.42
CA LEU A 46 1.03 -1.70 -0.37
C LEU A 46 1.35 -1.51 -1.86
N LEU A 47 2.42 -0.77 -2.16
CA LEU A 47 2.87 -0.58 -3.55
C LEU A 47 3.29 -1.91 -4.19
N ALA A 48 3.99 -2.77 -3.45
CA ALA A 48 4.39 -4.08 -3.97
C ALA A 48 3.18 -4.98 -4.27
N LEU A 49 2.18 -5.01 -3.38
CA LEU A 49 0.95 -5.77 -3.58
C LEU A 49 0.15 -5.25 -4.78
N HIS A 50 0.00 -3.92 -4.90
CA HIS A 50 -0.66 -3.30 -6.04
C HIS A 50 0.03 -3.65 -7.37
N ASN A 51 1.36 -3.54 -7.40
CA ASN A 51 2.15 -3.88 -8.59
C ASN A 51 2.09 -5.37 -8.94
N ALA A 52 1.80 -6.24 -7.96
CA ALA A 52 1.53 -7.66 -8.18
C ALA A 52 0.09 -7.94 -8.67
N GLY A 53 -0.73 -6.90 -8.84
CA GLY A 53 -2.10 -6.99 -9.34
C GLY A 53 -3.18 -7.04 -8.25
N MET A 54 -2.81 -6.93 -6.97
CA MET A 54 -3.78 -6.84 -5.88
C MET A 54 -4.33 -5.40 -5.81
N VAL A 55 -5.46 -5.18 -6.48
CA VAL A 55 -6.07 -3.84 -6.61
C VAL A 55 -7.32 -3.65 -5.75
N ASP A 56 -7.83 -4.73 -5.15
CA ASP A 56 -8.99 -4.73 -4.28
C ASP A 56 -8.66 -4.09 -2.92
N GLU A 57 -9.49 -3.14 -2.48
CA GLU A 57 -9.24 -2.33 -1.29
C GLU A 57 -9.30 -3.16 0.00
N ASP A 58 -10.26 -4.09 0.10
CA ASP A 58 -10.44 -4.93 1.28
C ASP A 58 -9.31 -5.95 1.39
N MET A 59 -8.90 -6.58 0.28
CA MET A 59 -7.75 -7.49 0.28
C MET A 59 -6.44 -6.79 0.67
N LEU A 60 -6.22 -5.56 0.18
CA LEU A 60 -5.07 -4.75 0.58
C LEU A 60 -5.13 -4.46 2.09
N MET A 61 -6.29 -4.08 2.61
CA MET A 61 -6.51 -3.80 4.03
C MET A 61 -6.25 -5.03 4.90
N GLU A 62 -6.72 -6.21 4.50
CA GLU A 62 -6.45 -7.45 5.24
C GLU A 62 -4.95 -7.79 5.28
N ALA A 63 -4.26 -7.59 4.15
CA ALA A 63 -2.83 -7.88 4.04
C ALA A 63 -1.97 -6.98 4.94
N VAL A 64 -2.34 -5.70 5.11
CA VAL A 64 -1.55 -4.72 5.88
C VAL A 64 -2.17 -4.29 7.20
N GLY A 65 -3.39 -4.71 7.52
CA GLY A 65 -4.13 -4.24 8.70
C GLY A 65 -3.64 -4.84 10.02
N PHE A 66 -3.06 -6.04 10.00
CA PHE A 66 -2.76 -6.80 11.23
C PHE A 66 -1.35 -7.38 11.33
N ARG A 67 -0.58 -7.44 10.23
CA ARG A 67 0.78 -7.99 10.28
C ARG A 67 1.77 -6.99 10.86
N ARG A 68 2.07 -7.04 12.16
CA ARG A 68 3.39 -6.60 12.63
C ARG A 68 4.40 -7.42 11.83
N LEU A 69 5.01 -6.80 10.82
CA LEU A 69 6.09 -7.43 10.06
C LEU A 69 7.19 -7.61 11.10
N GLU A 70 7.32 -8.82 11.62
CA GLU A 70 8.45 -9.12 12.50
C GLU A 70 9.71 -8.83 11.68
N PRO A 71 10.61 -7.96 12.16
CA PRO A 71 11.84 -7.70 11.44
C PRO A 71 12.55 -9.04 11.31
N LYS A 72 12.84 -9.43 10.07
CA LYS A 72 13.63 -10.62 9.80
C LYS A 72 15.03 -10.36 10.37
N SER A 73 15.27 -10.84 11.59
CA SER A 73 16.59 -10.79 12.22
C SER A 73 17.60 -11.41 11.27
N ALA A 74 18.55 -10.58 10.83
CA ALA A 74 19.73 -10.97 10.08
C ALA A 74 20.91 -11.14 11.05
#